data_AF-A0A1Y4J1L2-F1
#
_entry.id   AF-A0A1Y4J1L2-F1
#
_cell.length_a   1.000
_cell.length_b   1.000
_cell.length_c   1.000
_cell.angle_alpha   90.00
_cell.angle_beta   90.00
_cell.angle_gamma   90.00
#
_symmetry.space_group_name_H-M   'P 1'
#
loop_
_entity.id
_entity.type
_entity.pdbx_description
1 polymer ?
#
loop_
_entity_poly.entity_id
_entity_poly.type
_entity_poly.pdbx_seq_one_letter_code
_entity_poly.pdbx_strand_id
1 'polypeptide(L)'
;MMNGCLLVQSYAARQSAPVPGVTVTVRGEGHAPVTVTTDETGTAPVITLPAPDKALSLDEANTQQPYSVWEVTAEKEGYQTVTMQGVQVFACQTALILLEMLPAQRLGGPQPKPESFDIPAHSLYRPEGPSSVAPAANCPAPLVLATPIVPTTITVHLGKPKESARNVTVSFRHYIANVASSEVYPTWPGVTKPAAAFAKQRIFPADVVY
;
A
#
# COMPACT_ATOMS: atom_id res chain seq x y z
N MET A 1 -20.96 9.27 -6.08
CA MET A 1 -20.17 8.41 -5.17
C MET A 1 -19.79 7.16 -5.95
N MET A 2 -18.53 6.76 -5.89
CA MET A 2 -18.01 5.58 -6.59
C MET A 2 -17.53 4.57 -5.55
N ASN A 3 -17.05 3.41 -6.00
CA ASN A 3 -16.46 2.41 -5.12
C ASN A 3 -14.99 2.20 -5.46
N GLY A 4 -14.18 1.97 -4.43
CA GLY A 4 -12.87 1.34 -4.55
C GLY A 4 -12.89 -0.06 -3.96
N CYS A 5 -11.77 -0.76 -4.10
CA CYS A 5 -11.56 -2.08 -3.56
C CYS A 5 -10.39 -2.08 -2.57
N LEU A 6 -10.51 -2.88 -1.51
CA LEU A 6 -9.44 -3.15 -0.57
C LEU A 6 -9.14 -4.66 -0.61
N LEU A 7 -7.90 -5.00 -0.90
CA LEU A 7 -7.36 -6.34 -0.83
C LEU A 7 -6.40 -6.42 0.36
N VAL A 8 -6.59 -7.41 1.22
CA VAL A 8 -5.77 -7.61 2.40
C VAL A 8 -5.09 -8.97 2.30
N GLN A 9 -3.79 -9.00 2.54
CA GLN A 9 -3.01 -10.23 2.62
C GLN A 9 -2.23 -10.29 3.92
N SER A 10 -2.27 -11.42 4.61
CA SER A 10 -1.59 -11.66 5.87
C SER A 10 -0.43 -12.63 5.72
N TYR A 11 0.70 -12.26 6.30
CA TYR A 11 1.92 -13.03 6.28
C TYR A 11 2.57 -13.10 7.66
N ALA A 12 3.37 -14.15 7.89
CA ALA A 12 4.24 -14.24 9.04
C ALA A 12 5.42 -13.27 8.89
N ALA A 13 6.21 -13.15 9.96
CA ALA A 13 7.34 -12.24 10.03
C ALA A 13 8.18 -12.25 8.74
N ARG A 14 8.47 -11.07 8.20
CA ARG A 14 9.25 -10.85 6.97
C ARG A 14 8.69 -11.56 5.72
N GLN A 15 7.36 -11.67 5.62
CA GLN A 15 6.67 -12.34 4.51
C GLN A 15 7.09 -13.81 4.31
N SER A 16 7.51 -14.47 5.39
CA SER A 16 8.09 -15.82 5.33
C SER A 16 7.09 -16.91 4.93
N ALA A 17 5.82 -16.75 5.29
CA ALA A 17 4.73 -17.66 4.93
C ALA A 17 3.38 -16.94 5.01
N PRO A 18 2.36 -17.33 4.23
CA PRO A 18 1.00 -16.83 4.41
C PRO A 18 0.43 -17.25 5.77
N VAL A 19 -0.39 -16.39 6.38
CA VAL A 19 -1.06 -16.68 7.65
C VAL A 19 -2.56 -16.75 7.42
N PRO A 20 -3.17 -17.95 7.34
CA PRO A 20 -4.61 -18.10 7.11
C PRO A 20 -5.42 -17.85 8.38
N GLY A 21 -6.73 -17.62 8.24
CA GLY A 21 -7.66 -17.51 9.37
C GLY A 21 -7.49 -16.25 10.21
N VAL A 22 -6.96 -15.18 9.63
CA VAL A 22 -6.89 -13.85 10.27
C VAL A 22 -8.22 -13.15 10.06
N THR A 23 -8.83 -12.70 11.15
CA THR A 23 -10.07 -11.91 11.11
C THR A 23 -9.69 -10.44 10.90
N VAL A 24 -10.10 -9.89 9.77
CA VAL A 24 -9.86 -8.51 9.37
C VAL A 24 -11.17 -7.74 9.49
N THR A 25 -11.17 -6.70 10.31
CA THR A 25 -12.30 -5.78 10.49
C THR A 25 -11.93 -4.41 9.91
N VAL A 26 -12.75 -3.92 8.99
CA VAL A 26 -12.57 -2.63 8.32
C VAL A 26 -13.67 -1.68 8.79
N ARG A 27 -13.27 -0.50 9.27
CA ARG A 27 -14.16 0.53 9.81
C ARG A 27 -13.95 1.84 9.07
N GLY A 28 -15.04 2.53 8.77
CA GLY A 28 -15.02 3.84 8.12
C GLY A 28 -16.03 4.75 8.78
N GLU A 29 -15.76 6.06 8.77
CA GLU A 29 -16.66 7.05 9.35
C GLU A 29 -18.03 7.01 8.65
N GLY A 30 -19.11 6.90 9.44
CA GLY A 30 -20.47 6.84 8.90
C GLY A 30 -20.86 5.53 8.19
N HIS A 31 -20.01 4.49 8.24
CA HIS A 31 -20.26 3.20 7.60
C HIS A 31 -20.28 2.05 8.61
N ALA A 32 -21.09 1.03 8.34
CA ALA A 32 -21.09 -0.19 9.13
C ALA A 32 -19.75 -0.94 8.99
N PRO A 33 -19.23 -1.56 10.06
CA PRO A 33 -17.99 -2.32 10.00
C PRO A 33 -18.13 -3.54 9.08
N VAL A 34 -17.10 -3.83 8.30
CA VAL A 34 -17.03 -5.02 7.45
C VAL A 34 -15.99 -5.97 8.02
N THR A 35 -16.38 -7.22 8.29
CA THR A 35 -15.46 -8.24 8.81
C THR A 35 -15.31 -9.36 7.79
N VAL A 36 -14.07 -9.71 7.49
CA VAL A 36 -13.70 -10.82 6.59
C VAL A 36 -12.59 -11.65 7.20
N THR A 37 -12.41 -12.88 6.71
CA THR A 37 -11.36 -13.78 7.18
C THR A 37 -10.46 -14.19 6.02
N THR A 38 -9.15 -14.31 6.27
CA THR A 38 -8.18 -14.72 5.26
C THR A 38 -8.24 -16.22 4.97
N ASP A 39 -8.10 -16.58 3.70
CA ASP A 39 -8.08 -17.96 3.21
C ASP A 39 -6.75 -18.68 3.48
N GLU A 40 -6.62 -19.92 2.98
CA GLU A 40 -5.41 -20.75 3.11
C GLU A 40 -4.14 -20.11 2.52
N THR A 41 -4.30 -19.17 1.58
CA THR A 41 -3.21 -18.42 0.98
C THR A 41 -2.89 -17.13 1.74
N GLY A 42 -3.55 -16.88 2.87
CA GLY A 42 -3.43 -15.64 3.63
C GLY A 42 -4.11 -14.46 2.93
N THR A 43 -5.00 -14.69 1.96
CA THR A 43 -5.67 -13.62 1.21
C THR A 43 -7.10 -13.44 1.70
N ALA A 44 -7.52 -12.22 1.99
CA ALA A 44 -8.92 -11.91 2.29
C ALA A 44 -9.74 -11.74 1.00
N PRO A 45 -11.05 -12.03 1.02
CA PRO A 45 -11.96 -11.62 -0.03
C PRO A 45 -11.84 -10.12 -0.33
N VAL A 46 -11.98 -9.74 -1.60
CA VAL A 46 -11.93 -8.33 -2.01
C VAL A 46 -13.09 -7.56 -1.38
N ILE A 47 -12.78 -6.48 -0.67
CA ILE A 47 -13.77 -5.66 0.03
C ILE A 47 -14.09 -4.44 -0.85
N THR A 48 -15.35 -4.25 -1.20
CA THR A 48 -15.80 -3.05 -1.92
C THR A 48 -16.16 -1.96 -0.92
N LEU A 49 -15.52 -0.80 -1.03
CA LEU A 49 -15.67 0.32 -0.10
C LEU A 49 -16.08 1.59 -0.86
N PRO A 50 -17.00 2.41 -0.30
CA PRO A 50 -17.41 3.67 -0.90
C PRO A 50 -16.24 4.67 -0.92
N ALA A 51 -16.09 5.37 -2.02
CA ALA A 51 -15.05 6.37 -2.24
C ALA A 51 -15.61 7.64 -2.93
N PRO A 52 -14.98 8.82 -2.72
CA PRO A 52 -15.28 10.03 -3.46
C PRO A 52 -15.12 9.85 -4.97
N ASP A 53 -15.72 10.72 -5.78
CA ASP A 53 -15.65 10.60 -7.24
C ASP A 53 -14.20 10.70 -7.73
N LYS A 54 -13.84 9.86 -8.71
CA LYS A 54 -12.51 9.86 -9.33
C LYS A 54 -12.16 11.25 -9.88
N ALA A 55 -13.13 12.01 -10.36
CA ALA A 55 -12.91 13.34 -10.92
C ALA A 55 -12.18 14.28 -9.95
N LEU A 56 -12.40 14.14 -8.63
CA LEU A 56 -11.72 14.97 -7.61
C LEU A 56 -10.20 14.75 -7.59
N SER A 57 -9.75 13.52 -7.85
CA SER A 57 -8.32 13.25 -7.93
C SER A 57 -7.69 13.84 -9.19
N LEU A 58 -8.46 13.93 -10.29
CA LEU A 58 -8.00 14.35 -11.61
C LEU A 58 -7.95 15.87 -11.80
N ASP A 59 -8.62 16.62 -10.93
CA ASP A 59 -8.64 18.08 -10.94
C ASP A 59 -7.48 18.63 -10.09
N GLU A 60 -6.53 19.31 -10.75
CA GLU A 60 -5.35 19.91 -10.10
C GLU A 60 -5.72 21.05 -9.15
N ALA A 61 -6.88 21.70 -9.34
CA ALA A 61 -7.36 22.79 -8.51
C ALA A 61 -8.24 22.29 -7.34
N ASN A 62 -8.48 20.99 -7.24
CA ASN A 62 -9.34 20.43 -6.22
C ASN A 62 -8.74 20.59 -4.81
N THR A 63 -9.56 21.07 -3.88
CA THR A 63 -9.21 21.24 -2.47
C THR A 63 -9.89 20.23 -1.55
N GLN A 64 -10.75 19.35 -2.10
CA GLN A 64 -11.45 18.32 -1.35
C GLN A 64 -10.65 17.02 -1.31
N GLN A 65 -10.86 16.19 -0.29
CA GLN A 65 -10.19 14.89 -0.19
C GLN A 65 -10.67 13.93 -1.29
N PRO A 66 -9.78 13.41 -2.17
CA PRO A 66 -10.17 12.61 -3.33
C PRO A 66 -10.23 11.09 -3.05
N TYR A 67 -10.15 10.68 -1.78
CA TYR A 67 -10.18 9.29 -1.33
C TYR A 67 -10.94 9.16 -0.01
N SER A 68 -11.45 7.98 0.30
CA SER A 68 -12.01 7.65 1.62
C SER A 68 -10.92 7.13 2.56
N VAL A 69 -11.08 7.37 3.86
CA VAL A 69 -10.15 6.90 4.91
C VAL A 69 -10.82 5.80 5.72
N TRP A 70 -10.07 4.73 5.99
CA TRP A 70 -10.54 3.55 6.71
C TRP A 70 -9.54 3.16 7.81
N GLU A 71 -10.04 2.47 8.83
CA GLU A 71 -9.27 1.77 9.83
C GLU A 71 -9.38 0.26 9.56
N VAL A 72 -8.25 -0.44 9.63
CA VAL A 72 -8.18 -1.89 9.42
C VAL A 72 -7.57 -2.53 10.66
N THR A 73 -8.32 -3.41 11.31
CA THR A 73 -7.86 -4.18 12.47
C THR A 73 -7.78 -5.65 12.10
N ALA A 74 -6.67 -6.30 12.40
CA ALA A 74 -6.42 -7.71 12.11
C ALA A 74 -6.13 -8.48 13.40
N GLU A 75 -6.92 -9.53 13.63
CA GLU A 75 -6.89 -10.33 14.85
C GLU A 75 -6.81 -11.82 14.51
N LYS A 76 -5.99 -12.53 15.29
CA LYS A 76 -5.91 -13.99 15.25
C LYS A 76 -5.42 -14.51 16.60
N GLU A 77 -6.03 -15.58 17.08
CA GLU A 77 -5.61 -16.20 18.33
C GLU A 77 -4.14 -16.64 18.27
N GLY A 78 -3.38 -16.30 19.31
CA GLY A 78 -1.94 -16.59 19.38
C GLY A 78 -1.06 -15.63 18.56
N TYR A 79 -1.63 -14.58 17.98
CA TYR A 79 -0.91 -13.51 17.28
C TYR A 79 -1.17 -12.15 17.93
N GLN A 80 -0.29 -11.20 17.66
CA GLN A 80 -0.48 -9.81 18.05
C GLN A 80 -1.56 -9.16 17.18
N THR A 81 -2.42 -8.35 17.78
CA THR A 81 -3.39 -7.54 17.03
C THR A 81 -2.65 -6.43 16.30
N VAL A 82 -2.96 -6.28 15.01
CA VAL A 82 -2.42 -5.22 14.16
C VAL A 82 -3.55 -4.26 13.80
N THR A 83 -3.36 -2.97 14.04
CA THR A 83 -4.30 -1.91 13.68
C THR A 83 -3.62 -0.93 12.74
N MET A 84 -4.29 -0.58 11.64
CA MET A 84 -3.84 0.40 10.67
C MET A 84 -4.88 1.50 10.53
N GLN A 85 -4.51 2.73 10.86
CA GLN A 85 -5.33 3.92 10.69
C GLN A 85 -4.88 4.68 9.43
N GLY A 86 -5.79 5.44 8.83
CA GLY A 86 -5.46 6.25 7.67
C GLY A 86 -5.46 5.49 6.33
N VAL A 87 -6.03 4.29 6.25
CA VAL A 87 -6.06 3.47 5.01
C VAL A 87 -6.86 4.18 3.93
N GLN A 88 -6.22 4.48 2.80
CA GLN A 88 -6.77 5.33 1.73
C GLN A 88 -7.35 4.51 0.57
N VAL A 89 -8.63 4.69 0.26
CA VAL A 89 -9.28 3.98 -0.86
C VAL A 89 -9.75 4.98 -1.91
N PHE A 90 -9.22 4.83 -3.13
CA PHE A 90 -9.56 5.66 -4.29
C PHE A 90 -10.64 4.98 -5.14
N ALA A 91 -11.48 5.79 -5.79
CA ALA A 91 -12.49 5.30 -6.71
C ALA A 91 -11.90 4.51 -7.89
N CYS A 92 -12.54 3.38 -8.19
CA CYS A 92 -12.16 2.44 -9.23
C CYS A 92 -10.73 1.87 -9.08
N GLN A 93 -10.15 1.96 -7.88
CA GLN A 93 -8.81 1.44 -7.58
C GLN A 93 -8.86 0.32 -6.56
N THR A 94 -7.86 -0.57 -6.62
CA THR A 94 -7.65 -1.57 -5.57
C THR A 94 -6.44 -1.19 -4.72
N ALA A 95 -6.67 -0.90 -3.45
CA ALA A 95 -5.64 -0.75 -2.44
C ALA A 95 -5.22 -2.14 -1.92
N LEU A 96 -3.93 -2.37 -1.76
CA LEU A 96 -3.38 -3.60 -1.18
C LEU A 96 -2.72 -3.30 0.16
N ILE A 97 -3.15 -4.01 1.19
CA ILE A 97 -2.53 -4.04 2.52
C ILE A 97 -1.81 -5.37 2.70
N LEU A 98 -0.56 -5.30 3.13
CA LEU A 98 0.23 -6.45 3.57
C LEU A 98 0.33 -6.40 5.09
N LEU A 99 -0.38 -7.29 5.76
CA LEU A 99 -0.39 -7.44 7.21
C LEU A 99 0.72 -8.41 7.63
N GLU A 100 1.58 -7.97 8.54
CA GLU A 100 2.57 -8.82 9.19
C GLU A 100 2.02 -9.31 10.54
N MET A 101 1.70 -10.59 10.61
CA MET A 101 1.16 -11.24 11.81
C MET A 101 2.29 -11.84 12.62
N LEU A 102 2.68 -11.15 13.69
CA LEU A 102 3.67 -11.64 14.64
C LEU A 102 3.01 -12.53 15.70
N PRO A 103 3.57 -13.71 16.03
CA PRO A 103 3.07 -14.52 17.13
C PRO A 103 3.09 -13.74 18.45
N ALA A 104 2.04 -13.88 19.24
CA ALA A 104 2.06 -13.40 20.61
C ALA A 104 3.04 -14.28 21.40
N GLN A 105 4.12 -13.71 21.94
CA GLN A 105 5.11 -14.48 22.71
C GLN A 105 4.45 -15.22 23.88
N ARG A 106 4.85 -16.47 24.13
CA ARG A 106 4.23 -17.39 25.11
C ARG A 106 4.42 -16.98 26.59
N LEU A 107 3.42 -17.40 27.39
CA LEU A 107 3.37 -17.66 28.84
C LEU A 107 4.56 -17.14 29.68
N GLY A 108 4.29 -16.13 30.50
CA GLY A 108 5.19 -15.60 31.53
C GLY A 108 5.84 -14.25 31.18
N GLY A 109 5.75 -13.81 29.93
CA GLY A 109 6.14 -12.46 29.50
C GLY A 109 4.97 -11.45 29.55
N PRO A 110 5.25 -10.14 29.53
CA PRO A 110 4.23 -9.11 29.34
C PRO A 110 3.42 -9.39 28.07
N GLN A 111 2.12 -9.10 28.10
CA GLN A 111 1.28 -9.15 26.90
C GLN A 111 1.94 -8.33 25.78
N PRO A 112 2.13 -8.89 24.58
CA PRO A 112 2.70 -8.14 23.48
C PRO A 112 1.79 -6.97 23.15
N LYS A 113 2.39 -5.78 22.99
CA LYS A 113 1.66 -4.56 22.72
C LYS A 113 1.03 -4.64 21.31
N PRO A 114 -0.24 -4.26 21.13
CA PRO A 114 -0.84 -4.14 19.80
C PRO A 114 0.03 -3.25 18.91
N GLU A 115 0.25 -3.69 17.68
CA GLU A 115 0.98 -2.90 16.69
C GLU A 115 -0.01 -1.94 16.03
N SER A 116 0.28 -0.64 16.11
CA SER A 116 -0.57 0.39 15.53
C SER A 116 0.24 1.18 14.52
N PHE A 117 -0.29 1.28 13.31
CA PHE A 117 0.29 2.05 12.23
C PHE A 117 -0.64 3.21 11.88
N ASP A 118 -0.08 4.40 11.77
CA ASP A 118 -0.80 5.60 11.32
C ASP A 118 -0.29 5.99 9.93
N ILE A 119 -1.17 5.93 8.94
CA ILE A 119 -0.87 6.30 7.56
C ILE A 119 -1.22 7.80 7.40
N PRO A 120 -0.23 8.66 7.13
CA PRO A 120 -0.49 10.09 6.96
C PRO A 120 -1.35 10.38 5.72
N ALA A 121 -1.94 11.57 5.66
CA ALA A 121 -2.72 12.01 4.51
C ALA A 121 -1.92 11.91 3.19
N HIS A 122 -2.60 11.55 2.10
CA HIS A 122 -1.97 11.41 0.79
C HIS A 122 -1.46 12.76 0.30
N SER A 123 -0.28 12.78 -0.34
CA SER A 123 0.25 13.98 -1.03
C SER A 123 -0.67 14.65 -2.06
N LEU A 124 -1.68 13.94 -2.61
CA LEU A 124 -2.70 14.50 -3.51
C LEU A 124 -3.70 15.38 -2.76
N TYR A 125 -3.87 15.13 -1.47
CA TYR A 125 -4.66 15.94 -0.57
C TYR A 125 -3.70 16.61 0.41
N ARG A 126 -3.23 17.80 0.04
CA ARG A 126 -2.25 18.56 0.82
C ARG A 126 -2.97 19.66 1.61
N PRO A 127 -3.37 19.41 2.87
CA PRO A 127 -3.85 20.48 3.73
C PRO A 127 -2.72 21.49 4.06
N GLU A 128 -1.44 21.05 4.19
CA GLU A 128 -0.27 21.94 4.38
C GLU A 128 1.07 21.32 3.91
N GLY A 129 2.04 22.17 3.51
CA GLY A 129 3.49 21.88 3.44
C GLY A 129 4.05 21.17 2.18
N PRO A 130 5.34 21.37 1.83
CA PRO A 130 6.00 20.65 0.73
C PRO A 130 6.18 19.16 1.07
N SER A 131 6.12 18.28 0.05
CA SER A 131 6.18 16.81 0.21
C SER A 131 7.50 16.26 0.76
N SER A 132 8.54 17.09 0.79
CA SER A 132 9.90 16.72 1.19
C SER A 132 10.74 17.99 1.36
N VAL A 133 11.67 17.98 2.31
CA VAL A 133 12.78 18.94 2.33
C VAL A 133 13.70 18.57 1.16
N ALA A 134 14.21 19.56 0.42
CA ALA A 134 15.21 19.29 -0.61
C ALA A 134 16.40 18.54 0.03
N PRO A 135 17.00 17.55 -0.65
CA PRO A 135 18.23 16.92 -0.17
C PRO A 135 19.23 17.99 0.24
N ALA A 136 19.94 17.79 1.36
CA ALA A 136 20.99 18.73 1.78
C ALA A 136 21.96 18.92 0.61
N ALA A 137 22.01 20.13 0.05
CA ALA A 137 22.73 20.44 -1.18
C ALA A 137 24.23 20.10 -1.11
N ASN A 138 24.77 19.98 0.12
CA ASN A 138 26.17 19.69 0.39
C ASN A 138 26.30 18.44 1.26
N CYS A 139 26.11 17.26 0.67
CA CYS A 139 26.68 16.04 1.23
C CYS A 139 28.19 16.05 0.90
N PRO A 140 29.10 16.14 1.89
CA PRO A 140 30.54 16.32 1.62
C PRO A 140 31.20 15.07 0.98
N ALA A 141 30.55 13.91 1.06
CA ALA A 141 31.01 12.68 0.43
C ALA A 141 29.80 11.81 0.05
N PRO A 142 29.13 12.06 -1.08
CA PRO A 142 28.07 11.18 -1.54
C PRO A 142 28.67 9.81 -1.86
N LEU A 143 28.13 8.74 -1.25
CA LEU A 143 28.49 7.34 -1.56
C LEU A 143 27.94 6.86 -2.91
N VAL A 144 27.32 7.76 -3.66
CA VAL A 144 26.66 7.52 -4.95
C VAL A 144 27.37 8.29 -6.06
N LEU A 145 27.31 7.77 -7.28
CA LEU A 145 27.83 8.45 -8.47
C LEU A 145 27.23 9.86 -8.58
N ALA A 146 28.07 10.83 -8.95
CA ALA A 146 27.63 12.21 -9.20
C ALA A 146 26.56 12.30 -10.32
N THR A 147 26.47 11.29 -11.18
CA THR A 147 25.40 11.15 -12.16
C THR A 147 24.93 9.69 -12.20
N PRO A 148 23.65 9.40 -11.92
CA PRO A 148 23.14 8.04 -12.00
C PRO A 148 23.06 7.58 -13.46
N ILE A 149 23.48 6.35 -13.72
CA ILE A 149 23.32 5.71 -15.04
C ILE A 149 21.89 5.17 -15.12
N VAL A 150 21.07 5.74 -15.99
CA VAL A 150 19.68 5.32 -16.20
C VAL A 150 19.61 4.35 -17.39
N PRO A 151 19.13 3.11 -17.20
CA PRO A 151 18.96 2.16 -18.30
C PRO A 151 18.00 2.65 -19.38
N THR A 152 18.15 2.15 -20.61
CA THR A 152 17.24 2.45 -21.72
C THR A 152 15.99 1.57 -21.68
N THR A 153 16.15 0.28 -21.37
CA THR A 153 15.09 -0.73 -21.39
C THR A 153 15.11 -1.61 -20.15
N ILE A 154 13.96 -2.21 -19.84
CA ILE A 154 13.79 -3.22 -18.81
C ILE A 154 12.99 -4.40 -19.38
N THR A 155 13.35 -5.62 -18.98
CA THR A 155 12.60 -6.83 -19.32
C THR A 155 11.81 -7.28 -18.10
N VAL A 156 10.50 -7.41 -18.26
CA VAL A 156 9.56 -7.81 -17.21
C VAL A 156 9.03 -9.20 -17.53
N HIS A 157 9.04 -10.08 -16.54
CA HIS A 157 8.46 -11.41 -16.63
C HIS A 157 6.99 -11.34 -16.19
N LEU A 158 6.05 -11.75 -17.05
CA LEU A 158 4.61 -11.60 -16.81
C LEU A 158 3.96 -12.72 -15.96
N GLY A 159 4.76 -13.53 -15.27
CA GLY A 159 4.28 -14.63 -14.43
C GLY A 159 4.94 -14.63 -13.06
N LYS A 160 4.58 -15.61 -12.23
CA LYS A 160 5.25 -15.82 -10.94
C LYS A 160 6.73 -16.15 -11.17
N PRO A 161 7.64 -15.89 -10.21
CA PRO A 161 9.08 -16.11 -10.40
C PRO A 161 9.50 -17.52 -10.85
N LYS A 162 8.66 -18.54 -10.59
CA LYS A 162 8.89 -19.95 -10.97
C LYS A 162 8.00 -20.44 -12.11
N GLU A 163 7.11 -19.60 -12.62
CA GLU A 163 6.16 -19.94 -13.67
C GLU A 163 6.75 -19.62 -15.04
N SER A 164 6.48 -20.44 -16.05
CA SER A 164 6.87 -20.09 -17.42
C SER A 164 5.88 -19.09 -18.00
N ALA A 165 6.26 -17.81 -17.99
CA ALA A 165 5.50 -16.74 -18.61
C ALA A 165 6.30 -15.94 -19.64
N ARG A 166 5.58 -15.14 -20.42
CA ARG A 166 6.16 -14.27 -21.45
C ARG A 166 7.03 -13.18 -20.81
N ASN A 167 8.20 -12.93 -21.42
CA ASN A 167 9.01 -11.76 -21.15
C ASN A 167 8.60 -10.61 -22.08
N VAL A 168 8.52 -9.40 -21.54
CA VAL A 168 8.24 -8.18 -22.29
C VAL A 168 9.32 -7.16 -22.01
N THR A 169 9.95 -6.64 -23.06
CA THR A 169 10.94 -5.58 -22.95
C THR A 169 10.31 -4.24 -23.31
N VAL A 170 10.44 -3.26 -22.41
CA VAL A 170 9.86 -1.92 -22.54
C VAL A 170 10.90 -0.86 -22.19
N SER A 171 10.61 0.40 -22.50
CA SER A 171 11.44 1.53 -22.03
C SER A 171 11.49 1.56 -20.50
N PHE A 172 12.70 1.63 -19.95
CA PHE A 172 12.91 1.71 -18.51
C PHE A 172 12.21 2.94 -17.93
N ARG A 173 12.37 4.10 -18.57
CA ARG A 173 11.77 5.37 -18.10
C ARG A 173 10.25 5.31 -18.06
N HIS A 174 9.63 4.77 -19.11
CA HIS A 174 8.18 4.63 -19.17
C HIS A 174 7.67 3.63 -18.12
N TYR A 175 8.36 2.49 -17.96
CA TYR A 175 7.99 1.50 -16.96
C TYR A 175 8.05 2.07 -15.54
N ILE A 176 9.14 2.74 -15.18
CA ILE A 176 9.29 3.34 -13.85
C ILE A 176 8.29 4.46 -13.63
N ALA A 177 8.04 5.32 -14.63
CA ALA A 177 7.00 6.35 -14.53
C ALA A 177 5.62 5.72 -14.26
N ASN A 178 5.25 4.68 -15.02
CA ASN A 178 3.98 3.98 -14.85
C ASN A 178 3.83 3.31 -13.47
N VAL A 179 4.89 2.63 -12.99
CA VAL A 179 4.90 1.99 -11.67
C VAL A 179 4.84 3.03 -10.56
N ALA A 180 5.67 4.07 -10.63
CA ALA A 180 5.69 5.14 -9.64
C ALA A 180 4.36 5.90 -9.60
N SER A 181 3.77 6.22 -10.76
CA SER A 181 2.44 6.83 -10.82
C SER A 181 1.36 5.90 -10.27
N SER A 182 1.47 4.57 -10.43
CA SER A 182 0.50 3.63 -9.85
C SER A 182 0.52 3.61 -8.32
N GLU A 183 1.66 3.97 -7.70
CA GLU A 183 1.81 4.05 -6.24
C GLU A 183 1.49 5.45 -5.71
N VAL A 184 2.03 6.50 -6.34
CA VAL A 184 1.93 7.90 -5.87
C VAL A 184 0.69 8.61 -6.39
N TYR A 185 0.07 8.15 -7.48
CA TYR A 185 -1.17 8.73 -7.98
C TYR A 185 -2.03 7.65 -8.64
N PRO A 186 -2.71 6.82 -7.81
CA PRO A 186 -3.40 5.63 -8.28
C PRO A 186 -4.45 5.87 -9.37
N THR A 187 -4.94 7.09 -9.57
CA THR A 187 -5.95 7.41 -10.59
C THR A 187 -5.40 8.09 -11.85
N TRP A 188 -4.07 8.29 -11.97
CA TRP A 188 -3.40 8.94 -13.11
C TRP A 188 -3.83 8.33 -14.46
N PRO A 189 -4.21 9.15 -15.47
CA PRO A 189 -4.57 8.67 -16.79
C PRO A 189 -3.41 8.04 -17.56
N GLY A 190 -3.67 7.01 -18.38
CA GLY A 190 -2.65 6.39 -19.24
C GLY A 190 -1.76 5.35 -18.54
N VAL A 191 -2.02 5.06 -17.25
CA VAL A 191 -1.36 3.95 -16.57
C VAL A 191 -1.94 2.61 -17.06
N THR A 192 -1.19 1.85 -17.86
CA THR A 192 -1.52 0.44 -18.10
C THR A 192 -1.19 -0.34 -16.85
N LYS A 193 -2.23 -0.66 -16.09
CA LYS A 193 -2.13 -1.53 -14.92
C LYS A 193 -2.14 -2.97 -15.40
N PRO A 194 -1.08 -3.77 -15.18
CA PRO A 194 -1.27 -5.22 -15.22
C PRO A 194 -2.41 -5.59 -14.26
N ALA A 195 -3.15 -6.66 -14.54
CA ALA A 195 -4.32 -7.09 -13.76
C ALA A 195 -4.03 -7.31 -12.24
N ALA A 196 -2.76 -7.23 -11.81
CA ALA A 196 -2.28 -7.32 -10.44
C ALA A 196 -1.59 -6.04 -9.91
N ALA A 197 -1.71 -4.89 -10.59
CA ALA A 197 -1.17 -3.62 -10.09
C ALA A 197 -2.10 -3.02 -9.03
N PHE A 198 -1.73 -3.25 -7.78
CA PHE A 198 -2.38 -2.69 -6.61
C PHE A 198 -1.67 -1.40 -6.18
N ALA A 199 -2.43 -0.40 -5.71
CA ALA A 199 -1.85 0.69 -4.95
C ALA A 199 -1.44 0.12 -3.59
N LYS A 200 -0.14 -0.21 -3.45
CA LYS A 200 0.38 -0.76 -2.19
C LYS A 200 0.44 0.35 -1.16
N GLN A 201 -0.26 0.15 -0.05
CA GLN A 201 -0.05 1.00 1.11
C GLN A 201 1.14 0.45 1.88
N ARG A 202 2.32 0.97 1.54
CA ARG A 202 3.54 0.61 2.23
C ARG A 202 3.62 1.40 3.52
N ILE A 203 3.57 0.70 4.64
CA ILE A 203 3.95 1.25 5.93
C ILE A 203 5.44 1.58 5.82
N PHE A 204 5.77 2.86 5.77
CA PHE A 204 7.13 3.30 6.08
C PHE A 204 7.20 3.35 7.61
N PRO A 205 8.07 2.55 8.27
CA PRO A 205 8.35 2.81 9.67
C PRO A 205 8.86 4.25 9.76
N ALA A 206 8.35 4.99 10.74
CA ALA A 206 8.64 6.42 10.94
C ALA A 206 10.15 6.75 11.06
N ASP A 207 11.00 5.72 11.22
CA ASP A 207 12.44 5.85 11.45
C ASP A 207 13.33 5.64 10.21
N VAL A 208 12.78 5.50 8.99
CA VAL A 208 13.61 5.42 7.77
C VAL A 208 13.74 6.80 7.13
N VAL A 209 14.60 7.62 7.74
CA VAL A 209 15.22 8.76 7.06
C VAL A 209 16.28 8.18 6.11
N TYR A 210 16.08 8.33 4.81
CA TYR A 210 17.15 8.15 3.81
C TYR A 210 18.03 9.39 3.74
#